data_AF-A0A924VWU0-F1
#
_entry.id   AF-A0A924VWU0-F1
#
_cell.length_a   1.000
_cell.length_b   1.000
_cell.length_c   1.000
_cell.angle_alpha   90.00
_cell.angle_beta   90.00
_cell.angle_gamma   90.00
#
_symmetry.space_group_name_H-M   'P 1'
#
loop_
_entity.id
_entity.type
_entity.pdbx_description
1 polymer ?
#
loop_
_entity_poly.entity_id
_entity_poly.type
_entity_poly.pdbx_seq_one_letter_code
_entity_poly.pdbx_strand_id
1 'polypeptide(L)'
;YDKTFEPNLPSLEKRMDTFIKLSEKVGKDKVIWRYDPMIISNISSIEYHLESFHHIASHIGKYTNRVVISFVDFYNKHQPRWQALQEQKGIQIADITEEVYRAYLLDFAKDLKKIADKFCLTIQTCAEPVDLSEIGILQGACVDTLLINQIFNLNLANVKDKNQREHCLCGESSDMGMYNCCPHLCTYCYANAADEQKIMKNYEQHRYDRPMLYEISKNELHELQNKVYATKEVLQSPEQAFAETDEPQELAMDLDNSEQ
;
A
#
# COMPACT_ATOMS: atom_id res chain seq x y z
N TYR A 1 9.86 -4.08 12.44
CA TYR A 1 10.04 -3.49 13.78
C TYR A 1 9.76 -4.52 14.87
N ASP A 2 9.98 -4.14 16.12
CA ASP A 2 9.57 -4.92 17.29
C ASP A 2 8.07 -4.68 17.62
N LYS A 3 7.63 -5.23 18.75
CA LYS A 3 6.25 -5.10 19.23
C LYS A 3 5.83 -3.67 19.60
N THR A 4 6.77 -2.73 19.64
CA THR A 4 6.48 -1.34 19.95
C THR A 4 5.76 -0.65 18.79
N PHE A 5 6.19 -0.92 17.55
CA PHE A 5 5.53 -0.42 16.35
C PHE A 5 4.59 -1.45 15.69
N GLU A 6 4.89 -2.75 15.82
CA GLU A 6 4.19 -3.86 15.15
C GLU A 6 3.78 -4.95 16.18
N PRO A 7 2.80 -4.70 17.07
CA PRO A 7 2.56 -5.54 18.25
C PRO A 7 2.16 -6.99 17.93
N ASN A 8 1.37 -7.18 16.87
CA ASN A 8 0.75 -8.47 16.53
C ASN A 8 1.26 -9.06 15.21
N LEU A 9 2.35 -8.54 14.64
CA LEU A 9 2.94 -9.16 13.45
C LEU A 9 3.70 -10.45 13.80
N PRO A 10 3.76 -11.42 12.86
CA PRO A 10 4.71 -12.52 12.96
C PRO A 10 6.16 -12.02 13.08
N SER A 11 7.03 -12.83 13.70
CA SER A 11 8.46 -12.53 13.79
C SER A 11 9.07 -12.23 12.42
N LEU A 12 10.13 -11.43 12.40
CA LEU A 12 10.83 -11.08 11.16
C LEU A 12 11.28 -12.34 10.40
N GLU A 13 11.82 -13.33 11.11
CA GLU A 13 12.22 -14.63 10.56
C GLU A 13 11.05 -15.32 9.85
N LYS A 14 9.89 -15.42 10.49
CA LYS A 14 8.71 -16.05 9.88
C LYS A 14 8.21 -15.27 8.67
N ARG A 15 8.33 -13.95 8.67
CA ARG A 15 8.00 -13.10 7.51
C ARG A 15 8.97 -13.35 6.35
N MET A 16 10.27 -13.41 6.61
CA MET A 16 11.29 -13.72 5.60
C MET A 16 11.09 -15.12 5.00
N ASP A 17 10.83 -16.13 5.85
CA ASP A 17 10.53 -17.48 5.39
C ASP A 17 9.28 -17.53 4.49
N THR A 18 8.26 -16.75 4.84
CA THR A 18 7.02 -16.67 4.05
C THR A 18 7.28 -16.00 2.71
N PHE A 19 8.09 -14.94 2.69
CA PHE A 19 8.52 -14.25 1.47
C PHE A 19 9.27 -15.19 0.53
N ILE A 20 10.26 -15.92 1.06
CA ILE A 20 11.06 -16.89 0.30
C ILE A 20 10.14 -17.98 -0.29
N LYS A 21 9.28 -18.60 0.52
CA LYS A 21 8.34 -19.64 0.06
C LYS A 21 7.39 -19.13 -1.01
N LEU A 22 6.94 -17.87 -0.92
CA LEU A 22 6.11 -17.26 -1.95
C LEU A 22 6.91 -17.07 -3.25
N SER A 23 8.09 -16.47 -3.17
CA SER A 23 8.97 -16.27 -4.33
C SER A 23 9.34 -17.56 -5.03
N GLU A 24 9.60 -18.65 -4.31
CA GLU A 24 9.90 -19.95 -4.91
C GLU A 24 8.71 -20.52 -5.69
N LYS A 25 7.48 -20.19 -5.27
CA LYS A 25 6.26 -20.64 -5.95
C LYS A 25 5.91 -19.81 -7.17
N VAL A 26 6.00 -18.49 -7.09
CA VAL A 26 5.52 -17.59 -8.16
C VAL A 26 6.64 -17.01 -9.02
N GLY A 27 7.89 -17.16 -8.61
CA GLY A 27 9.08 -16.58 -9.22
C GLY A 27 9.43 -15.22 -8.61
N LYS A 28 10.73 -14.98 -8.42
CA LYS A 28 11.26 -13.75 -7.79
C LYS A 28 10.88 -12.46 -8.51
N ASP A 29 10.63 -12.52 -9.82
CA ASP A 29 10.24 -11.37 -10.61
C ASP A 29 8.83 -10.87 -10.25
N LYS A 30 8.01 -11.72 -9.62
CA LYS A 30 6.62 -11.44 -9.22
C LYS A 30 6.45 -11.07 -7.74
N VAL A 31 7.54 -11.02 -6.97
CA VAL A 31 7.50 -10.70 -5.54
C VAL A 31 8.38 -9.48 -5.29
N ILE A 32 7.78 -8.40 -4.83
CA ILE A 32 8.48 -7.14 -4.52
C ILE A 32 8.60 -7.02 -3.00
N TRP A 33 9.81 -6.74 -2.52
CA TRP A 33 10.02 -6.41 -1.11
C TRP A 33 9.63 -4.95 -0.87
N ARG A 34 8.74 -4.70 0.10
CA ARG A 34 8.46 -3.34 0.58
C ARG A 34 9.10 -3.16 1.95
N TYR A 35 10.09 -2.29 2.03
CA TYR A 35 10.67 -1.82 3.29
C TYR A 35 10.02 -0.48 3.62
N ASP A 36 8.75 -0.56 4.01
CA ASP A 36 7.82 0.57 4.11
C ASP A 36 6.90 0.42 5.35
N PRO A 37 6.70 1.47 6.15
CA PRO A 37 7.43 2.74 6.15
C PRO A 37 8.69 2.68 7.02
N MET A 38 9.69 3.49 6.71
CA MET A 38 10.83 3.76 7.59
C MET A 38 10.45 4.84 8.62
N ILE A 39 10.59 4.53 9.90
CA ILE A 39 10.22 5.36 11.04
C ILE A 39 11.50 5.67 11.78
N ILE A 40 12.00 6.90 11.67
CA ILE A 40 13.19 7.30 12.40
C ILE A 40 12.80 7.69 13.81
N SER A 41 13.38 7.02 14.81
CA SER A 41 13.13 7.32 16.22
C SER A 41 14.35 7.02 17.09
N ASN A 42 14.25 7.34 18.38
CA ASN A 42 15.26 6.95 19.37
C ASN A 42 15.43 5.42 19.56
N ILE A 43 14.50 4.60 19.05
CA ILE A 43 14.60 3.13 19.07
C ILE A 43 14.77 2.52 17.67
N SER A 44 14.69 3.32 16.62
CA SER A 44 14.83 2.93 15.22
C SER A 44 15.62 4.02 14.47
N SER A 45 16.89 4.16 14.83
CA SER A 45 17.78 5.14 14.21
C SER A 45 18.11 4.79 12.75
N ILE A 46 18.83 5.68 12.08
CA ILE A 46 19.37 5.41 10.74
C ILE A 46 20.23 4.14 10.75
N GLU A 47 21.09 3.97 11.75
CA GLU A 47 21.96 2.80 11.90
C GLU A 47 21.13 1.52 12.05
N TYR A 48 20.08 1.55 12.88
CA TYR A 48 19.14 0.45 13.01
C TYR A 48 18.53 0.06 11.66
N HIS A 49 18.14 1.05 10.86
CA HIS A 49 17.58 0.81 9.54
C HIS A 49 18.60 0.22 8.57
N LEU A 50 19.84 0.73 8.55
CA LEU A 50 20.90 0.19 7.70
C LEU A 50 21.23 -1.27 8.06
N GLU A 51 21.35 -1.58 9.36
CA GLU A 51 21.57 -2.95 9.85
C GLU A 51 20.40 -3.87 9.50
N SER A 52 19.17 -3.43 9.77
CA SER A 52 17.96 -4.20 9.48
C SER A 52 17.78 -4.44 7.98
N PHE A 53 18.00 -3.41 7.15
CA PHE A 53 17.90 -3.49 5.70
C PHE A 53 18.95 -4.43 5.14
N HIS A 54 20.21 -4.33 5.59
CA HIS A 54 21.27 -5.28 5.22
C HIS A 54 20.92 -6.71 5.65
N HIS A 55 20.46 -6.90 6.88
CA HIS A 55 20.06 -8.21 7.39
C HIS A 55 18.98 -8.83 6.50
N ILE A 56 17.88 -8.12 6.25
CA ILE A 56 16.79 -8.64 5.42
C ILE A 56 17.26 -8.89 3.99
N ALA A 57 17.95 -7.92 3.36
CA ALA A 57 18.47 -8.05 2.00
C ALA A 57 19.40 -9.27 1.83
N SER A 58 20.21 -9.57 2.87
CA SER A 58 21.10 -10.74 2.86
C SER A 58 20.37 -12.08 2.87
N HIS A 59 19.14 -12.13 3.39
CA HIS A 59 18.32 -13.34 3.46
C HIS A 59 17.41 -13.48 2.24
N ILE A 60 16.75 -12.39 1.82
CA ILE A 60 15.71 -12.46 0.79
C ILE A 60 16.15 -11.94 -0.58
N GLY A 61 17.34 -11.33 -0.70
CA GLY A 61 17.76 -10.64 -1.92
C GLY A 61 17.85 -11.53 -3.17
N LYS A 62 18.03 -12.85 -3.01
CA LYS A 62 17.99 -13.81 -4.14
C LYS A 62 16.57 -14.15 -4.62
N TYR A 63 15.56 -13.76 -3.84
CA TYR A 63 14.15 -14.11 -4.00
C TYR A 63 13.30 -12.90 -4.41
N THR A 64 13.93 -11.80 -4.81
CA THR A 64 13.27 -10.65 -5.42
C THR A 64 14.30 -9.89 -6.25
N ASN A 65 13.85 -9.03 -7.17
CA ASN A 65 14.73 -8.10 -7.87
C ASN A 65 14.56 -6.66 -7.41
N ARG A 66 13.54 -6.37 -6.59
CA ARG A 66 13.11 -5.00 -6.34
C ARG A 66 12.76 -4.79 -4.88
N VAL A 67 13.24 -3.67 -4.34
CA VAL A 67 12.84 -3.14 -3.05
C VAL A 67 12.22 -1.76 -3.21
N VAL A 68 11.05 -1.58 -2.63
CA VAL A 68 10.37 -0.28 -2.53
C VAL A 68 10.52 0.24 -1.12
N ILE A 69 11.03 1.46 -0.98
CA ILE A 69 11.20 2.16 0.29
C ILE A 69 10.27 3.36 0.39
N SER A 70 9.97 3.75 1.61
CA SER A 70 9.15 4.92 1.95
C SER A 70 9.55 5.43 3.32
N PHE A 71 9.28 6.70 3.56
CA PHE A 71 9.32 7.28 4.90
C PHE A 71 7.91 7.35 5.48
N VAL A 72 7.79 7.34 6.80
CA VAL A 72 6.47 7.38 7.43
C VAL A 72 5.78 8.73 7.19
N ASP A 73 4.54 8.67 6.72
CA ASP A 73 3.68 9.85 6.61
C ASP A 73 3.12 10.24 7.99
N PHE A 74 3.03 11.53 8.28
CA PHE A 74 2.50 12.06 9.55
C PHE A 74 1.00 12.38 9.46
N TYR A 75 0.16 11.36 9.22
CA TYR A 75 -1.30 11.56 9.18
C TYR A 75 -1.87 11.92 10.56
N ASN A 76 -2.87 12.81 10.60
CA ASN A 76 -3.56 13.21 11.86
C ASN A 76 -4.06 12.02 12.70
N LYS A 77 -4.45 10.92 12.04
CA LYS A 77 -4.92 9.71 12.72
C LYS A 77 -3.82 8.94 13.47
N HIS A 78 -2.55 9.24 13.22
CA HIS A 78 -1.41 8.66 13.94
C HIS A 78 -1.15 9.38 15.27
N GLN A 79 -1.49 10.67 15.37
CA GLN A 79 -1.13 11.49 16.52
C GLN A 79 -1.50 10.86 17.87
N PRO A 80 -2.72 10.33 18.11
CA PRO A 80 -3.05 9.76 19.41
C PRO A 80 -2.15 8.56 19.78
N ARG A 81 -1.81 7.72 18.79
CA ARG A 81 -0.95 6.54 19.03
C ARG A 81 0.49 6.95 19.30
N TRP A 82 0.99 7.94 18.57
CA TRP A 82 2.38 8.40 18.73
C TRP A 82 2.57 9.23 19.98
N GLN A 83 1.59 10.04 20.37
CA GLN A 83 1.55 10.72 21.67
C GLN A 83 1.57 9.69 22.80
N ALA A 84 0.74 8.64 22.72
CA ALA A 84 0.76 7.56 23.72
C ALA A 84 2.12 6.85 23.77
N LEU A 85 2.78 6.60 22.64
CA LEU A 85 4.14 6.05 22.61
C LEU A 85 5.16 6.99 23.26
N GLN A 86 5.05 8.29 23.02
CA GLN A 86 5.93 9.29 23.62
C GLN A 86 5.72 9.37 25.14
N GLU A 87 4.49 9.48 25.61
CA GLU A 87 4.15 9.63 27.02
C GLU A 87 4.45 8.37 27.84
N GLN A 88 4.13 7.19 27.29
CA GLN A 88 4.24 5.92 28.03
C GLN A 88 5.61 5.27 27.91
N LYS A 89 6.31 5.48 26.78
CA LYS A 89 7.56 4.77 26.45
C LYS A 89 8.72 5.70 26.11
N GLY A 90 8.52 7.02 26.10
CA GLY A 90 9.57 7.99 25.78
C GLY A 90 10.04 7.93 24.33
N ILE A 91 9.18 7.47 23.40
CA ILE A 91 9.54 7.33 21.99
C ILE A 91 9.36 8.65 21.27
N GLN A 92 10.42 9.09 20.60
CA GLN A 92 10.45 10.32 19.82
C GLN A 92 10.67 9.95 18.36
N ILE A 93 9.68 10.26 17.52
CA ILE A 93 9.73 10.02 16.09
C ILE A 93 10.10 11.32 15.39
N ALA A 94 11.01 11.24 14.43
CA ALA A 94 11.45 12.37 13.62
C ALA A 94 10.95 12.22 12.17
N ASP A 95 10.46 13.32 11.61
CA ASP A 95 10.21 13.41 10.17
C ASP A 95 11.50 13.81 9.46
N ILE A 96 12.21 12.83 8.90
CA ILE A 96 13.46 13.09 8.17
C ILE A 96 13.23 13.63 6.76
N THR A 97 11.98 13.76 6.31
CA THR A 97 11.64 14.35 5.00
C THR A 97 11.61 15.88 5.05
N GLU A 98 11.61 16.49 6.24
CA GLU A 98 11.74 17.92 6.41
C GLU A 98 13.08 18.44 5.83
N GLU A 99 13.05 19.63 5.24
CA GLU A 99 14.21 20.24 4.55
C GLU A 99 15.46 20.34 5.45
N VAL A 100 15.26 20.55 6.76
CA VAL A 100 16.36 20.61 7.74
C VAL A 100 17.19 19.31 7.79
N TYR A 101 16.60 18.17 7.43
CA TYR A 101 17.27 16.87 7.40
C TYR A 101 17.71 16.43 5.99
N ARG A 102 17.58 17.28 4.97
CA ARG A 102 17.82 16.93 3.56
C ARG A 102 19.17 16.23 3.32
N ALA A 103 20.24 16.72 3.94
CA ALA A 103 21.57 16.14 3.85
C ALA A 103 21.65 14.74 4.49
N TYR A 104 21.07 14.57 5.69
CA TYR A 104 21.02 13.29 6.40
C TYR A 104 20.20 12.26 5.63
N LEU A 105 19.03 12.64 5.09
CA LEU A 105 18.21 11.78 4.26
C LEU A 105 18.98 11.34 3.01
N LEU A 106 19.68 12.25 2.35
CA LEU A 106 20.45 11.93 1.15
C LEU A 106 21.57 10.92 1.43
N ASP A 107 22.31 11.09 2.53
CA ASP A 107 23.37 10.15 2.90
C ASP A 107 22.82 8.80 3.34
N PHE A 108 21.72 8.79 4.10
CA PHE A 108 20.99 7.56 4.43
C PHE A 108 20.53 6.82 3.18
N ALA A 109 19.95 7.53 2.22
CA ALA A 109 19.51 6.95 0.95
C ALA A 109 20.67 6.39 0.11
N LYS A 110 21.83 7.07 0.09
CA LYS A 110 23.05 6.54 -0.56
C LYS A 110 23.50 5.23 0.07
N ASP A 111 23.44 5.12 1.40
CA ASP A 111 23.85 3.91 2.08
C ASP A 111 22.86 2.75 1.86
N LEU A 112 21.55 3.03 1.85
CA LEU A 112 20.54 2.06 1.41
C LEU A 112 20.78 1.59 -0.02
N LYS A 113 21.11 2.50 -0.95
CA LYS A 113 21.44 2.18 -2.34
C LYS A 113 22.64 1.25 -2.43
N LYS A 114 23.73 1.54 -1.71
CA LYS A 114 24.92 0.66 -1.67
C LYS A 114 24.57 -0.75 -1.19
N ILE A 115 23.71 -0.87 -0.16
CA ILE A 115 23.28 -2.17 0.34
C ILE A 115 22.41 -2.89 -0.71
N ALA A 116 21.45 -2.20 -1.32
CA ALA A 116 20.60 -2.78 -2.37
C ALA A 116 21.44 -3.30 -3.55
N ASP A 117 22.41 -2.51 -4.02
CA ASP A 117 23.31 -2.89 -5.11
C ASP A 117 24.15 -4.13 -4.78
N LYS A 118 24.67 -4.22 -3.54
CA LYS A 118 25.41 -5.38 -3.06
C LYS A 118 24.61 -6.69 -3.18
N PHE A 119 23.28 -6.61 -3.05
CA PHE A 119 22.38 -7.74 -3.15
C PHE A 119 21.62 -7.81 -4.49
N CYS A 120 22.05 -7.05 -5.50
CA CYS A 120 21.46 -6.99 -6.84
C CYS A 120 19.97 -6.60 -6.85
N LEU A 121 19.58 -5.69 -5.95
CA LEU A 121 18.21 -5.19 -5.83
C LEU A 121 18.08 -3.80 -6.45
N THR A 122 17.08 -3.63 -7.32
CA THR A 122 16.66 -2.30 -7.76
C THR A 122 15.86 -1.65 -6.64
N ILE A 123 16.34 -0.52 -6.13
CA ILE A 123 15.67 0.28 -5.10
C ILE A 123 14.84 1.40 -5.73
N GLN A 124 13.62 1.59 -5.22
CA GLN A 124 12.70 2.63 -5.67
C GLN A 124 11.99 3.28 -4.48
N THR A 125 11.59 4.54 -4.62
CA THR A 125 10.70 5.22 -3.66
C THR A 125 9.23 5.05 -4.05
N CYS A 126 8.32 4.99 -3.07
CA CYS A 126 6.89 5.02 -3.32
C CYS A 126 6.35 6.41 -3.06
N ALA A 127 6.06 7.17 -4.13
CA ALA A 127 5.43 8.50 -4.08
C ALA A 127 5.96 9.44 -2.99
N GLU A 128 7.27 9.44 -2.86
CA GLU A 128 7.99 10.39 -2.02
C GLU A 128 8.18 11.70 -2.81
N PRO A 129 7.95 12.87 -2.19
CA PRO A 129 8.22 14.15 -2.81
C PRO A 129 9.72 14.40 -3.02
N VAL A 130 10.56 13.70 -2.24
CA VAL A 130 12.01 13.84 -2.29
C VAL A 130 12.56 13.16 -3.55
N ASP A 131 13.20 13.95 -4.42
CA ASP A 131 13.93 13.42 -5.56
C ASP A 131 15.30 12.85 -5.12
N LEU A 132 15.47 11.57 -5.42
CA LEU A 132 16.68 10.78 -5.18
C LEU A 132 17.26 10.20 -6.48
N SER A 133 16.80 10.68 -7.64
CA SER A 133 17.22 10.20 -8.94
C SER A 133 18.71 10.38 -9.20
N GLU A 134 19.32 11.45 -8.67
CA GLU A 134 20.76 11.72 -8.78
C GLU A 134 21.66 10.61 -8.19
N ILE A 135 21.15 9.88 -7.20
CA ILE A 135 21.85 8.74 -6.59
C ILE A 135 21.34 7.38 -7.12
N GLY A 136 20.54 7.41 -8.19
CA GLY A 136 20.02 6.23 -8.86
C GLY A 136 18.85 5.54 -8.15
N ILE A 137 18.14 6.26 -7.27
CA ILE A 137 16.87 5.77 -6.69
C ILE A 137 15.73 6.50 -7.39
N LEU A 138 15.00 5.77 -8.23
CA LEU A 138 13.88 6.31 -8.99
C LEU A 138 12.56 6.17 -8.22
N GLN A 139 11.59 7.02 -8.53
CA GLN A 139 10.21 6.78 -8.11
C GLN A 139 9.67 5.53 -8.81
N GLY A 140 9.02 4.67 -8.03
CA GLY A 140 8.40 3.43 -8.48
C GLY A 140 6.88 3.50 -8.45
N ALA A 141 6.28 2.44 -8.97
CA ALA A 141 4.85 2.17 -8.90
C ALA A 141 4.63 0.86 -8.15
N CYS A 142 3.70 0.83 -7.19
CA CYS A 142 3.27 -0.42 -6.56
C CYS A 142 2.43 -1.27 -7.51
N VAL A 143 1.57 -0.61 -8.31
CA VAL A 143 0.87 -1.20 -9.46
C VAL A 143 1.61 -0.75 -10.72
N ASP A 144 2.72 -1.42 -11.01
CA ASP A 144 3.62 -1.10 -12.12
C ASP A 144 3.16 -1.77 -13.41
N THR A 145 2.50 -1.01 -14.28
CA THR A 145 2.00 -1.50 -15.57
C THR A 145 3.12 -2.01 -16.48
N LEU A 146 4.31 -1.41 -16.42
CA LEU A 146 5.45 -1.86 -17.23
C LEU A 146 5.95 -3.23 -16.76
N LEU A 147 6.05 -3.41 -15.44
CA LEU A 147 6.41 -4.70 -14.85
C LEU A 147 5.35 -5.77 -15.14
N ILE A 148 4.06 -5.43 -15.03
CA ILE A 148 2.96 -6.34 -15.35
C ILE A 148 3.02 -6.76 -16.83
N ASN A 149 3.21 -5.81 -17.75
CA ASN A 149 3.37 -6.10 -19.17
C ASN A 149 4.56 -7.03 -19.43
N GLN A 150 5.70 -6.79 -18.78
CA GLN A 150 6.88 -7.64 -18.91
C GLN A 150 6.65 -9.06 -18.39
N ILE A 151 6.06 -9.21 -17.19
CA ILE A 151 5.89 -10.51 -16.53
C ILE A 151 4.87 -11.39 -17.28
N PHE A 152 3.76 -10.78 -17.71
CA PHE A 152 2.62 -11.51 -18.28
C PHE A 152 2.54 -11.41 -19.81
N ASN A 153 3.52 -10.77 -20.45
CA ASN A 153 3.54 -10.51 -21.89
C ASN A 153 2.24 -9.83 -22.36
N LEU A 154 1.87 -8.75 -21.66
CA LEU A 154 0.68 -7.94 -21.94
C LEU A 154 1.06 -6.60 -22.59
N ASN A 155 0.05 -5.87 -23.05
CA ASN A 155 0.20 -4.54 -23.62
C ASN A 155 -0.83 -3.55 -23.02
N LEU A 156 -0.82 -3.45 -21.70
CA LEU A 156 -1.61 -2.47 -20.95
C LEU A 156 -1.04 -1.06 -21.16
N ALA A 157 -1.92 -0.07 -21.25
CA ALA A 157 -1.52 1.33 -21.36
C ALA A 157 -0.83 1.80 -20.07
N ASN A 158 0.37 2.36 -20.19
CA ASN A 158 1.11 2.90 -19.06
C ASN A 158 0.62 4.31 -18.69
N VAL A 159 -0.56 4.38 -18.08
CA VAL A 159 -1.22 5.63 -17.68
C VAL A 159 -1.34 5.66 -16.15
N LYS A 160 -0.85 6.75 -15.53
CA LYS A 160 -1.04 7.01 -14.09
C LYS A 160 -2.54 7.12 -13.78
N ASP A 161 -2.97 6.44 -12.73
CA ASP A 161 -4.31 6.61 -12.20
C ASP A 161 -4.50 8.04 -11.65
N LYS A 162 -5.55 8.70 -12.13
CA LYS A 162 -5.90 10.08 -11.80
C LYS A 162 -6.25 10.26 -10.32
N ASN A 163 -6.70 9.19 -9.66
CA ASN A 163 -7.09 9.22 -8.24
C ASN A 163 -5.90 9.01 -7.28
N GLN A 164 -4.71 8.68 -7.82
CA GLN A 164 -3.52 8.47 -7.00
C GLN A 164 -2.82 9.78 -6.66
N ARG A 165 -2.17 9.80 -5.48
CA ARG A 165 -1.40 10.95 -4.97
C ARG A 165 -0.43 11.51 -6.01
N GLU A 166 -0.10 12.80 -5.87
CA GLU A 166 0.64 13.60 -6.87
C GLU A 166 1.88 12.88 -7.41
N HIS A 167 2.75 12.39 -6.52
CA HIS A 167 4.00 11.72 -6.89
C HIS A 167 3.85 10.22 -7.16
N CYS A 168 2.64 9.66 -7.17
CA CYS A 168 2.42 8.22 -7.36
C CYS A 168 2.40 7.87 -8.83
N LEU A 169 3.06 6.77 -9.19
CA LEU A 169 3.14 6.32 -10.58
C LEU A 169 2.32 5.06 -10.84
N CYS A 170 1.48 4.63 -9.89
CA CYS A 170 0.62 3.47 -10.05
C CYS A 170 -0.35 3.63 -11.22
N GLY A 171 -0.50 2.56 -11.99
CA GLY A 171 -1.54 2.43 -13.00
C GLY A 171 -2.94 2.32 -12.39
N GLU A 172 -3.95 2.45 -13.25
CA GLU A 172 -5.36 2.30 -12.87
C GLU A 172 -5.62 0.95 -12.19
N SER A 173 -6.20 1.01 -11.00
CA SER A 173 -6.55 -0.15 -10.20
C SER A 173 -7.70 0.15 -9.25
N SER A 174 -8.37 -0.91 -8.81
CA SER A 174 -9.42 -0.82 -7.80
C SER A 174 -8.96 -1.52 -6.54
N ASP A 175 -9.06 -0.82 -5.41
CA ASP A 175 -8.77 -1.41 -4.10
C ASP A 175 -9.77 -2.53 -3.78
N MET A 176 -9.26 -3.68 -3.38
CA MET A 176 -10.05 -4.80 -2.88
C MET A 176 -10.05 -4.89 -1.34
N GLY A 177 -9.39 -3.94 -0.68
CA GLY A 177 -9.22 -3.91 0.78
C GLY A 177 -10.36 -3.21 1.52
N MET A 178 -10.45 -3.48 2.82
CA MET A 178 -11.34 -2.75 3.74
C MET A 178 -10.51 -2.13 4.88
N TYR A 179 -10.93 -0.95 5.33
CA TYR A 179 -10.32 -0.29 6.49
C TYR A 179 -10.87 -0.86 7.79
N ASN A 180 -10.12 -0.68 8.88
CA ASN A 180 -10.51 -1.10 10.23
C ASN A 180 -10.78 -2.61 10.36
N CYS A 181 -10.00 -3.46 9.68
CA CYS A 181 -10.20 -4.91 9.71
C CYS A 181 -8.91 -5.71 9.98
N CYS A 182 -7.76 -5.02 10.09
CA CYS A 182 -6.47 -5.67 10.30
C CYS A 182 -6.15 -5.79 11.80
N PRO A 183 -6.00 -6.98 12.38
CA PRO A 183 -5.75 -7.14 13.82
C PRO A 183 -4.28 -6.91 14.21
N HIS A 184 -3.42 -6.48 13.26
CA HIS A 184 -2.00 -6.28 13.53
C HIS A 184 -1.70 -5.04 14.39
N LEU A 185 -2.61 -4.06 14.40
CA LEU A 185 -2.57 -2.86 15.25
C LEU A 185 -1.24 -2.07 15.16
N CYS A 186 -0.61 -2.03 13.99
CA CYS A 186 0.62 -1.26 13.81
C CYS A 186 0.38 0.22 14.13
N THR A 187 1.31 0.86 14.84
CA THR A 187 1.11 2.21 15.37
C THR A 187 1.13 3.28 14.28
N TYR A 188 1.77 3.00 13.15
CA TYR A 188 1.80 3.81 11.93
C TYR A 188 0.72 3.41 10.91
N CYS A 189 -0.23 2.53 11.27
CA CYS A 189 -1.23 2.07 10.32
C CYS A 189 -2.18 3.22 9.91
N TYR A 190 -2.26 3.48 8.60
CA TYR A 190 -3.18 4.48 8.05
C TYR A 190 -4.60 3.94 7.81
N ALA A 191 -4.74 2.61 7.66
CA ALA A 191 -6.00 1.93 7.32
C ALA A 191 -6.86 1.58 8.55
N ASN A 192 -6.28 1.52 9.74
CA ASN A 192 -7.00 1.29 10.99
C ASN A 192 -7.18 2.58 11.77
N ALA A 193 -8.40 2.83 12.24
CA ALA A 193 -8.75 3.84 13.23
C ALA A 193 -8.31 3.42 14.64
N ALA A 194 -8.34 4.35 15.59
CA ALA A 194 -7.90 4.10 16.96
C ALA A 194 -8.79 3.11 17.74
N ASP A 195 -10.01 2.84 17.25
CA ASP A 195 -10.96 1.92 17.89
C ASP A 195 -10.59 0.45 17.61
N GLU A 196 -9.80 -0.13 18.52
CA GLU A 196 -9.39 -1.54 18.46
C GLU A 196 -10.56 -2.51 18.59
N GLN A 197 -11.60 -2.18 19.36
CA GLN A 197 -12.78 -3.05 19.54
C GLN A 197 -13.54 -3.20 18.22
N LYS A 198 -13.71 -2.10 17.48
CA LYS A 198 -14.29 -2.13 16.13
C LYS A 198 -13.44 -2.96 15.17
N ILE A 199 -12.11 -2.82 15.24
CA ILE A 199 -11.20 -3.60 14.38
C ILE A 199 -11.35 -5.10 14.64
N MET A 200 -11.35 -5.51 15.91
CA MET A 200 -11.50 -6.92 16.27
C MET A 200 -12.87 -7.48 15.87
N LYS A 201 -13.94 -6.71 16.10
CA LYS A 201 -15.30 -7.08 15.68
C LYS A 201 -15.41 -7.27 14.16
N ASN A 202 -14.75 -6.41 13.36
CA ASN A 202 -14.73 -6.55 11.91
C ASN A 202 -13.90 -7.77 11.47
N TYR A 203 -12.75 -7.98 12.11
CA TYR A 203 -11.89 -9.14 11.84
C TYR A 203 -12.59 -10.47 12.12
N GLU A 204 -13.38 -10.57 13.18
CA GLU A 204 -14.18 -11.76 13.53
C GLU A 204 -15.24 -12.09 12.47
N GLN A 205 -15.69 -11.11 11.69
CA GLN A 205 -16.67 -11.29 10.63
C GLN A 205 -16.05 -11.71 9.29
N HIS A 206 -14.74 -11.96 9.24
CA HIS A 206 -14.06 -12.27 8.00
C HIS A 206 -14.59 -13.53 7.29
N ARG A 207 -14.98 -13.37 6.02
CA ARG A 207 -15.54 -14.38 5.13
C ARG A 207 -14.57 -14.67 3.98
N TYR A 208 -13.80 -15.73 4.12
CA TYR A 208 -12.82 -16.15 3.11
C TYR A 208 -13.45 -16.76 1.85
N ASP A 209 -14.76 -17.04 1.89
CA ASP A 209 -15.56 -17.60 0.80
C ASP A 209 -16.25 -16.53 -0.07
N ARG A 210 -15.99 -15.23 0.19
CA ARG A 210 -16.66 -14.10 -0.46
C ARG A 210 -15.66 -13.09 -1.02
N PRO A 211 -16.04 -12.31 -2.05
CA PRO A 211 -15.19 -11.23 -2.57
C PRO A 211 -14.91 -10.12 -1.56
N MET A 212 -15.85 -9.88 -0.63
CA MET A 212 -15.72 -8.90 0.45
C MET A 212 -15.33 -9.58 1.74
N LEU A 213 -14.43 -8.96 2.51
CA LEU A 213 -13.96 -9.51 3.78
C LEU A 213 -15.10 -9.67 4.79
N TYR A 214 -16.06 -8.75 4.88
CA TYR A 214 -17.23 -8.90 5.74
C TYR A 214 -18.44 -8.17 5.16
N GLU A 215 -19.65 -8.49 5.64
CA GLU A 215 -20.87 -7.80 5.22
C GLU A 215 -20.87 -6.37 5.75
N ILE A 216 -20.94 -5.41 4.84
CA ILE A 216 -21.18 -4.01 5.15
C ILE A 216 -22.67 -3.72 5.03
N SER A 217 -23.21 -2.98 5.99
CA SER A 217 -24.60 -2.52 5.89
C SER A 217 -24.77 -1.59 4.68
N LYS A 218 -26.00 -1.46 4.17
CA LYS A 218 -26.30 -0.52 3.07
C LYS A 218 -25.86 0.92 3.40
N ASN A 219 -25.97 1.32 4.67
CA ASN A 219 -25.54 2.65 5.12
C ASN A 219 -24.02 2.79 5.09
N GLU A 220 -23.27 1.78 5.55
CA GLU A 220 -21.81 1.79 5.47
C GLU A 220 -21.31 1.72 4.02
N LEU A 221 -22.00 0.97 3.15
CA LEU A 221 -21.73 0.96 1.72
C LEU A 221 -21.94 2.35 1.12
N HIS A 222 -23.03 3.03 1.50
CA HIS A 222 -23.31 4.40 1.07
C HIS A 222 -22.27 5.40 1.60
N GLU A 223 -21.82 5.28 2.85
CA GLU A 223 -20.73 6.11 3.40
C GLU A 223 -19.38 5.84 2.74
N LEU A 224 -19.05 4.58 2.43
CA LEU A 224 -17.83 4.21 1.72
C LEU A 224 -17.85 4.73 0.29
N GLN A 225 -18.99 4.55 -0.40
CA GLN A 225 -19.22 5.14 -1.71
C GLN A 225 -19.07 6.66 -1.63
N ASN A 226 -19.72 7.32 -0.68
CA ASN A 226 -19.63 8.78 -0.51
C ASN A 226 -18.23 9.26 -0.12
N LYS A 227 -17.41 8.47 0.57
CA LYS A 227 -15.99 8.81 0.81
C LYS A 227 -15.14 8.67 -0.45
N VAL A 228 -15.38 7.64 -1.25
CA VAL A 228 -14.76 7.48 -2.58
C VAL A 228 -15.22 8.59 -3.53
N TYR A 229 -16.48 9.01 -3.44
CA TYR A 229 -17.04 10.13 -4.21
C TYR A 229 -16.62 11.50 -3.67
N ALA A 230 -16.42 11.68 -2.37
CA ALA A 230 -15.90 12.93 -1.79
C ALA A 230 -14.42 13.16 -2.17
N THR A 231 -13.63 12.10 -2.38
CA THR A 231 -12.33 12.21 -3.06
C THR A 231 -12.45 12.46 -4.56
N LYS A 232 -13.59 12.11 -5.18
CA LYS A 232 -13.89 12.49 -6.58
C LYS A 232 -14.47 13.90 -6.71
N GLU A 233 -15.11 14.47 -5.69
CA GLU A 233 -15.76 15.79 -5.74
C GLU A 233 -14.80 16.99 -5.62
N VAL A 234 -13.49 16.76 -5.44
CA VAL A 234 -12.47 17.76 -5.81
C VAL A 234 -12.31 17.86 -7.34
N LEU A 235 -13.00 17.02 -8.11
CA LEU A 235 -13.07 17.05 -9.57
C LEU A 235 -14.54 16.98 -10.05
N GLN A 236 -15.15 18.15 -10.18
CA GLN A 236 -16.34 18.51 -10.97
C GLN A 236 -17.48 17.47 -11.15
N SER A 237 -18.59 17.76 -10.44
CA SER A 237 -20.02 17.47 -10.68
C SER A 237 -20.46 16.06 -11.14
N PRO A 238 -21.19 15.30 -10.30
CA PRO A 238 -21.66 13.93 -10.57
C PRO A 238 -23.04 13.84 -11.26
N GLU A 239 -23.30 14.63 -12.31
CA GLU A 239 -24.64 14.67 -12.93
C GLU A 239 -24.73 14.03 -14.33
N GLN A 240 -23.70 13.32 -14.82
CA GLN A 240 -23.73 12.73 -16.17
C GLN A 240 -23.51 11.21 -16.27
N ALA A 241 -23.51 10.46 -15.15
CA ALA A 241 -23.25 9.01 -15.21
C ALA A 241 -24.51 8.13 -15.23
N PHE A 242 -25.71 8.68 -15.03
CA PHE A 242 -26.96 7.90 -15.09
C PHE A 242 -28.10 8.77 -15.63
N ALA A 243 -28.19 8.90 -16.95
CA ALA A 243 -29.40 9.31 -17.62
C ALA A 243 -29.59 8.42 -18.85
N GLU A 244 -30.82 7.95 -19.01
CA GLU A 244 -31.37 7.12 -20.09
C GLU A 244 -30.95 5.64 -19.97
N THR A 245 -31.82 4.72 -19.54
CA THR A 245 -33.13 4.44 -20.16
C THR A 245 -34.19 4.00 -19.14
N ASP A 246 -35.27 4.77 -19.03
CA ASP A 246 -36.61 4.28 -18.67
C ASP A 246 -37.49 4.43 -19.91
N GLU A 247 -38.03 3.33 -20.45
CA GLU A 247 -39.47 3.05 -20.41
C GLU A 247 -39.85 1.75 -21.14
N PRO A 248 -40.96 1.09 -20.72
CA PRO A 248 -41.44 -0.17 -21.27
C PRO A 248 -42.46 0.05 -22.40
N GLN A 249 -42.45 -0.80 -23.44
CA GLN A 249 -43.58 -0.90 -24.38
C GLN A 249 -43.87 -2.37 -24.73
N GLU A 250 -45.07 -2.81 -24.32
CA GLU A 250 -45.79 -3.94 -24.91
C GLU A 250 -46.17 -3.64 -26.36
N LEU A 251 -46.08 -4.64 -27.24
CA LEU A 251 -46.99 -4.79 -28.38
C LEU A 251 -47.04 -6.25 -28.83
N ALA A 252 -48.27 -6.75 -28.95
CA ALA A 252 -48.67 -8.13 -29.19
C ALA A 252 -48.64 -8.54 -30.68
N MET A 253 -48.60 -9.86 -30.91
CA MET A 253 -49.25 -10.67 -31.98
C MET A 253 -48.93 -10.30 -33.46
N ASP A 254 -48.70 -11.19 -34.42
CA ASP A 254 -49.17 -12.56 -34.67
C ASP A 254 -48.43 -13.12 -35.92
N LEU A 255 -48.28 -14.45 -35.99
CA LEU A 255 -48.31 -15.36 -37.18
C LEU A 255 -47.27 -15.11 -38.32
N ASP A 256 -46.61 -16.09 -38.96
CA ASP A 256 -47.07 -17.39 -39.42
C ASP A 256 -45.91 -18.25 -40.00
N ASN A 257 -46.07 -19.58 -39.94
CA ASN A 257 -45.64 -20.68 -40.82
C ASN A 257 -44.26 -20.75 -41.53
N SER A 258 -43.53 -21.86 -41.29
CA SER A 258 -43.20 -22.96 -42.27
C SER A 258 -42.03 -23.82 -41.75
N GLU A 259 -42.30 -25.05 -41.30
CA GLU A 259 -42.02 -26.31 -42.02
C GLU A 259 -40.53 -26.63 -42.29
N GLN A 260 -39.90 -27.43 -41.40
CA GLN A 260 -39.45 -28.83 -41.64
C GLN A 260 -38.57 -29.33 -40.49
#